data_AF-A0AAV0ZQZ4-F1
#
_entry.id   AF-A0AAV0ZQZ4-F1
#
_cell.length_a   1.000
_cell.length_b   1.000
_cell.length_c   1.000
_cell.angle_alpha   90.00
_cell.angle_beta   90.00
_cell.angle_gamma   90.00
#
_symmetry.space_group_name_H-M   'P 1'
#
loop_
_entity.id
_entity.type
_entity.pdbx_description
1 polymer ?
#
loop_
_entity_poly.entity_id
_entity_poly.type
_entity_poly.pdbx_seq_one_letter_code
_entity_poly.pdbx_strand_id
1 'polypeptide(L)'
;MADKVDTVARLAQWKIDNFGPSSYKKSDPFKLGIWNWHFTIVRNRFFSIHLFPEPSRLSKEHPPVARFILRVSVAGSSRNFIISPVYERLLRTQDDFVWSVDTAFTGRFIIDVEFLDLKICHMSGGEPSSIWSSDGNSPCNEAQRSTLHCLSRMLDEAINADLTIITSDGTLRAHKAVLSASSPVFQSMFHHNLKEKESSTIHIEDISLESCTALLSYLYGAIKHEDFRKHCLALLGAANKYDIGDLKDLCEESLLEDINSDRELVMEMFHVMLTVSNPK
;
A
#
# COMPACT_ATOMS: atom_id res chain seq x y z
N MET A 1 6.19 17.90 24.41
CA MET A 1 7.04 16.73 24.76
C MET A 1 6.30 15.54 24.20
N ALA A 2 6.86 14.91 23.17
CA ALA A 2 6.13 14.22 22.11
C ALA A 2 5.36 12.98 22.60
N ASP A 3 4.16 12.76 22.07
CA ASP A 3 3.36 11.54 22.24
C ASP A 3 3.86 10.41 21.33
N LYS A 4 5.18 10.41 21.10
CA LYS A 4 5.87 9.53 20.16
C LYS A 4 5.81 8.08 20.64
N VAL A 5 5.62 7.19 19.70
CA VAL A 5 5.70 5.74 19.90
C VAL A 5 7.01 5.23 19.31
N ASP A 6 7.81 4.57 20.12
CA ASP A 6 9.05 3.91 19.69
C ASP A 6 8.69 2.54 19.13
N THR A 7 9.19 2.19 17.94
CA THR A 7 8.92 0.90 17.29
C THR A 7 10.22 0.10 17.10
N VAL A 8 10.15 -1.20 17.37
CA VAL A 8 11.24 -2.15 17.12
C VAL A 8 10.63 -3.48 16.69
N ALA A 9 10.86 -3.88 15.43
CA ALA A 9 10.33 -5.12 14.84
C ALA A 9 8.79 -5.24 15.01
N ARG A 10 8.34 -6.11 15.92
CA ARG A 10 6.91 -6.37 16.21
C ARG A 10 6.38 -5.62 17.43
N LEU A 11 7.22 -4.84 18.09
CA LEU A 11 6.92 -4.11 19.31
C LEU A 11 6.72 -2.62 19.02
N ALA A 12 5.69 -2.02 19.59
CA ALA A 12 5.51 -0.58 19.67
C ALA A 12 5.29 -0.16 21.12
N GLN A 13 6.05 0.85 21.56
CA GLN A 13 6.12 1.30 22.94
C GLN A 13 5.77 2.78 23.04
N TRP A 14 4.74 3.10 23.80
CA TRP A 14 4.32 4.46 24.09
C TRP A 14 4.62 4.82 25.55
N LYS A 15 5.56 5.75 25.74
CA LYS A 15 5.95 6.27 27.06
C LYS A 15 5.13 7.51 27.37
N ILE A 16 4.45 7.51 28.50
CA ILE A 16 3.55 8.59 28.90
C ILE A 16 4.07 9.20 30.20
N ASP A 17 4.62 10.41 30.09
CA ASP A 17 5.25 11.08 31.23
C ASP A 17 4.23 11.67 32.22
N ASN A 18 3.11 12.18 31.71
CA ASN A 18 2.03 12.66 32.55
C ASN A 18 0.71 12.58 31.78
N PHE A 19 -0.27 11.88 32.34
CA PHE A 19 -1.63 11.88 31.82
C PHE A 19 -2.40 13.15 32.24
N GLY A 20 -1.98 13.80 33.33
CA GLY A 20 -2.60 15.01 33.85
C GLY A 20 -4.07 14.80 34.28
N PRO A 21 -4.87 15.88 34.31
CA PRO A 21 -6.31 15.82 34.58
C PRO A 21 -7.14 15.39 33.35
N SER A 22 -6.50 15.12 32.21
CA SER A 22 -7.21 14.74 30.99
C SER A 22 -7.97 13.43 31.21
N SER A 23 -9.12 13.28 30.54
CA SER A 23 -9.82 12.00 30.41
C SER A 23 -9.45 11.28 29.11
N TYR A 24 -8.68 11.91 28.22
CA TYR A 24 -8.34 11.38 26.90
C TYR A 24 -6.90 11.71 26.49
N LYS A 25 -6.22 10.78 25.83
CA LYS A 25 -4.93 11.02 25.20
C LYS A 25 -4.78 10.15 23.96
N LYS A 26 -4.10 10.67 22.93
CA LYS A 26 -3.82 9.97 21.67
C LYS A 26 -2.31 10.00 21.41
N SER A 27 -1.75 8.91 20.90
CA SER A 27 -0.35 8.85 20.50
C SER A 27 -0.12 9.52 19.15
N ASP A 28 1.14 9.84 18.83
CA ASP A 28 1.54 10.06 17.44
C ASP A 28 1.34 8.75 16.63
N PRO A 29 1.10 8.84 15.31
CA PRO A 29 1.03 7.66 14.46
C PRO A 29 2.35 6.90 14.45
N PHE A 30 2.28 5.57 14.36
CA PHE A 30 3.45 4.71 14.19
C PHE A 30 3.23 3.66 13.11
N LYS A 31 4.21 3.46 12.24
CA LYS A 31 4.11 2.52 11.13
C LYS A 31 4.48 1.11 11.59
N LEU A 32 3.61 0.14 11.29
CA LEU A 32 3.91 -1.28 11.52
C LEU A 32 3.18 -2.12 10.46
N GLY A 33 3.96 -2.87 9.68
CA GLY A 33 3.50 -3.40 8.41
C GLY A 33 3.26 -2.29 7.39
N ILE A 34 2.13 -2.36 6.69
CA ILE A 34 1.70 -1.32 5.74
C ILE A 34 0.82 -0.25 6.37
N TRP A 35 0.40 -0.41 7.63
CA TRP A 35 -0.53 0.49 8.31
C TRP A 35 0.18 1.48 9.24
N ASN A 36 -0.39 2.68 9.34
CA ASN A 36 -0.10 3.62 10.42
C ASN A 36 -1.07 3.34 11.57
N TRP A 37 -0.55 3.13 12.77
CA TRP A 37 -1.33 2.77 13.96
C TRP A 37 -1.37 3.93 14.94
N HIS A 38 -2.40 3.94 15.78
CA HIS A 38 -2.53 4.86 16.89
C HIS A 38 -2.95 4.12 18.16
N PHE A 39 -2.47 4.62 19.29
CA PHE A 39 -3.09 4.37 20.57
C PHE A 39 -4.01 5.52 20.95
N THR A 40 -5.12 5.20 21.61
CA THR A 40 -5.83 6.17 22.45
C THR A 40 -6.07 5.59 23.83
N ILE A 41 -6.13 6.48 24.81
CA ILE A 41 -6.41 6.16 26.19
C ILE A 41 -7.61 7.00 26.61
N VAL A 42 -8.58 6.35 27.26
CA VAL A 42 -9.72 7.00 27.88
C VAL A 42 -9.73 6.67 29.37
N ARG A 43 -9.73 7.69 30.22
CA ARG A 43 -9.81 7.56 31.67
C ARG A 43 -11.17 8.07 32.15
N ASN A 44 -12.08 7.13 32.39
CA ASN A 44 -13.37 7.38 33.03
C ASN A 44 -13.40 6.66 34.38
N ARG A 45 -14.34 5.71 34.55
CA ARG A 45 -14.36 4.79 35.71
C ARG A 45 -13.20 3.78 35.67
N PHE A 46 -12.81 3.39 34.46
CA PHE A 46 -11.71 2.47 34.18
C PHE A 46 -10.69 3.16 33.27
N PHE A 47 -9.48 2.61 33.23
CA PHE A 47 -8.43 3.04 32.30
C PHE A 47 -8.51 2.18 31.04
N SER A 48 -9.03 2.74 29.94
CA SER A 48 -9.24 2.00 28.69
C SER A 48 -8.20 2.37 27.65
N ILE A 49 -7.63 1.35 27.00
CA ILE A 49 -6.65 1.47 25.93
C ILE A 49 -7.30 1.00 24.62
N HIS A 50 -7.19 1.80 23.58
CA HIS A 50 -7.59 1.44 22.23
C HIS A 50 -6.35 1.37 21.34
N LEU A 51 -6.41 0.50 20.33
CA LEU A 51 -5.38 0.31 19.31
C LEU A 51 -6.10 0.14 17.97
N PHE A 52 -5.80 1.00 17.00
CA PHE A 52 -6.46 0.98 15.70
C PHE A 52 -5.57 1.56 14.60
N PRO A 53 -5.74 1.14 13.33
CA PRO A 53 -5.09 1.78 12.21
C PRO A 53 -5.69 3.18 11.94
N GLU A 54 -4.86 4.09 11.46
CA GLU A 54 -5.29 5.36 10.90
C GLU A 54 -6.23 5.13 9.72
N PRO A 55 -7.40 5.79 9.67
CA PRO A 55 -8.30 5.69 8.53
C PRO A 55 -7.64 6.18 7.24
N SER A 56 -7.41 5.28 6.29
CA SER A 56 -6.87 5.56 4.97
C SER A 56 -7.56 4.71 3.90
N ARG A 57 -7.31 4.98 2.62
CA ARG A 57 -7.78 4.12 1.52
C ARG A 57 -7.23 2.70 1.71
N LEU A 58 -5.94 2.59 1.98
CA LEU A 58 -5.25 1.34 2.28
C LEU A 58 -5.90 0.57 3.44
N SER A 59 -6.22 1.22 4.56
CA SER A 59 -6.82 0.52 5.70
C SER A 59 -8.27 0.08 5.45
N LYS A 60 -8.95 0.67 4.44
CA LYS A 60 -10.30 0.28 4.01
C LYS A 60 -10.27 -0.91 3.06
N GLU A 61 -9.37 -0.89 2.09
CA GLU A 61 -9.23 -1.97 1.09
C GLU A 61 -8.51 -3.19 1.68
N HIS A 62 -7.55 -2.94 2.58
CA HIS A 62 -6.74 -3.96 3.23
C HIS A 62 -6.79 -3.80 4.76
N PRO A 63 -7.93 -4.09 5.41
CA PRO A 63 -8.03 -3.95 6.85
C PRO A 63 -7.16 -4.99 7.59
N PRO A 64 -6.40 -4.59 8.62
CA PRO A 64 -5.51 -5.50 9.34
C PRO A 64 -6.28 -6.46 10.23
N VAL A 65 -5.95 -7.76 10.15
CA VAL A 65 -6.25 -8.73 11.20
C VAL A 65 -5.00 -8.87 12.06
N ALA A 66 -5.07 -8.36 13.29
CA ALA A 66 -3.96 -8.35 14.22
C ALA A 66 -4.15 -9.39 15.30
N ARG A 67 -3.13 -10.21 15.53
CA ARG A 67 -2.98 -11.02 16.73
C ARG A 67 -1.93 -10.37 17.62
N PHE A 68 -2.28 -9.93 18.82
CA PHE A 68 -1.39 -9.08 19.63
C PHE A 68 -1.61 -9.23 21.13
N ILE A 69 -0.65 -8.74 21.91
CA ILE A 69 -0.69 -8.65 23.36
C ILE A 69 -0.30 -7.24 23.80
N LEU A 70 -0.97 -6.72 24.81
CA LEU A 70 -0.67 -5.42 25.41
C LEU A 70 -0.06 -5.60 26.79
N ARG A 71 0.85 -4.70 27.15
CA ARG A 71 1.46 -4.64 28.48
C ARG A 71 1.46 -3.21 28.98
N VAL A 72 1.09 -3.00 30.23
CA VAL A 72 1.20 -1.69 30.89
C VAL A 72 2.13 -1.83 32.09
N SER A 73 3.08 -0.91 32.22
CA SER A 73 3.96 -0.84 33.39
C SER A 73 4.10 0.59 33.89
N VAL A 74 4.28 0.75 35.20
CA VAL A 74 4.62 2.04 35.80
C VAL A 74 6.13 2.24 35.69
N ALA A 75 6.55 3.41 35.22
CA ALA A 75 7.96 3.70 35.00
C ALA A 75 8.72 3.70 36.34
N GLY A 76 9.78 2.89 36.43
CA GLY A 76 10.57 2.70 37.65
C GLY A 76 10.33 1.37 38.37
N SER A 77 9.28 0.62 38.03
CA SER A 77 9.08 -0.76 38.50
C SER A 77 9.26 -1.75 37.35
N SER A 78 10.49 -2.20 37.09
CA SER A 78 10.80 -3.13 35.99
C SER A 78 10.22 -4.54 36.15
N ARG A 79 9.52 -4.83 37.27
CA ARG A 79 9.06 -6.18 37.63
C ARG A 79 7.54 -6.39 37.59
N ASN A 80 6.73 -5.35 37.36
CA ASN A 80 5.26 -5.46 37.41
C ASN A 80 4.63 -4.93 36.12
N PHE A 81 4.32 -5.85 35.20
CA PHE A 81 3.48 -5.57 34.04
C PHE A 81 2.05 -6.05 34.30
N ILE A 82 1.08 -5.22 33.98
CA ILE A 82 -0.28 -5.69 33.73
C ILE A 82 -0.30 -6.14 32.27
N ILE A 83 -0.61 -7.41 32.04
CA ILE A 83 -0.54 -8.04 30.72
C ILE A 83 -1.95 -8.41 30.29
N SER A 84 -2.33 -8.06 29.06
CA SER A 84 -3.61 -8.45 28.51
C SER A 84 -3.63 -9.93 28.10
N PRO A 85 -4.81 -10.54 27.91
CA PRO A 85 -4.92 -11.73 27.08
C PRO A 85 -4.36 -11.48 25.67
N VAL A 86 -4.07 -12.56 24.94
CA VAL A 86 -3.82 -12.45 23.49
C VAL A 86 -5.14 -12.16 22.79
N TYR A 87 -5.16 -11.12 21.98
CA TYR A 87 -6.29 -10.76 21.13
C TYR A 87 -6.02 -11.14 19.69
N GLU A 88 -7.07 -11.54 18.97
CA GLU A 88 -7.09 -11.66 17.51
C GLU A 88 -8.33 -10.93 16.99
N ARG A 89 -8.12 -9.84 16.27
CA ARG A 89 -9.18 -8.91 15.85
C ARG A 89 -8.91 -8.33 14.47
N LEU A 90 -9.98 -8.17 13.69
CA LEU A 90 -10.01 -7.26 12.54
C LEU A 90 -10.15 -5.83 13.09
N LEU A 91 -9.21 -4.95 12.76
CA LEU A 91 -9.17 -3.58 13.27
C LEU A 91 -9.32 -2.60 12.11
N ARG A 92 -10.40 -1.81 12.09
CA ARG A 92 -10.70 -0.81 11.06
C ARG A 92 -10.86 0.58 11.68
N THR A 93 -11.47 0.64 12.86
CA THR A 93 -11.72 1.87 13.60
C THR A 93 -11.36 1.72 15.07
N GLN A 94 -11.37 2.84 15.80
CA GLN A 94 -11.16 2.88 17.26
C GLN A 94 -12.15 2.05 18.08
N ASP A 95 -13.30 1.70 17.49
CA ASP A 95 -14.38 0.99 18.18
C ASP A 95 -14.23 -0.53 18.10
N ASP A 96 -13.36 -1.03 17.19
CA ASP A 96 -13.17 -2.47 17.01
C ASP A 96 -12.38 -3.12 18.17
N PHE A 97 -11.68 -2.33 18.98
CA PHE A 97 -10.91 -2.84 20.12
C PHE A 97 -10.80 -1.87 21.30
N VAL A 98 -11.05 -2.41 22.50
CA VAL A 98 -10.86 -1.73 23.79
C VAL A 98 -10.32 -2.73 24.81
N TRP A 99 -9.27 -2.36 25.53
CA TRP A 99 -8.80 -3.08 26.70
C TRP A 99 -8.93 -2.21 27.95
N SER A 100 -9.82 -2.61 28.86
CA SER A 100 -10.00 -1.93 30.15
C SER A 100 -9.06 -2.52 31.21
N VAL A 101 -8.36 -1.64 31.91
CA VAL A 101 -7.42 -1.96 32.96
C VAL A 101 -7.99 -1.48 34.30
N ASP A 102 -8.22 -2.43 35.20
CA ASP A 102 -8.78 -2.21 36.54
C ASP A 102 -7.71 -1.70 37.52
N THR A 103 -6.96 -0.68 37.13
CA THR A 103 -5.92 -0.07 37.97
C THR A 103 -5.80 1.41 37.66
N ALA A 104 -5.71 2.22 38.72
CA ALA A 104 -5.42 3.63 38.58
C ALA A 104 -3.91 3.84 38.39
N PHE A 105 -3.51 4.37 37.24
CA PHE A 105 -2.12 4.77 37.01
C PHE A 105 -1.91 6.22 37.49
N THR A 106 -0.93 6.42 38.36
CA THR A 106 -0.48 7.73 38.80
C THR A 106 0.98 7.93 38.42
N GLY A 107 1.29 9.03 37.73
CA GLY A 107 2.65 9.31 37.27
C GLY A 107 2.96 8.70 35.91
N ARG A 108 4.24 8.35 35.70
CA ARG A 108 4.77 7.86 34.43
C ARG A 108 4.45 6.40 34.21
N PHE A 109 3.98 6.04 33.02
CA PHE A 109 3.75 4.65 32.66
C PHE A 109 4.04 4.42 31.17
N ILE A 110 4.13 3.15 30.81
CA ILE A 110 4.49 2.68 29.48
C ILE A 110 3.42 1.71 29.02
N ILE A 111 2.94 1.89 27.79
CA ILE A 111 2.08 0.93 27.09
C ILE A 111 2.90 0.30 25.97
N ASP A 112 3.02 -1.02 26.01
CA ASP A 112 3.61 -1.81 24.94
C ASP A 112 2.50 -2.58 24.22
N VAL A 113 2.55 -2.61 22.88
CA VAL A 113 1.91 -3.64 22.08
C VAL A 113 2.98 -4.49 21.42
N GLU A 114 2.86 -5.80 21.54
CA GLU A 114 3.60 -6.76 20.72
C GLU A 114 2.62 -7.46 19.80
N PHE A 115 2.83 -7.28 18.50
CA PHE A 115 2.04 -7.99 17.51
C PHE A 115 2.65 -9.37 17.26
N LEU A 116 1.87 -10.40 17.55
CA LEU A 116 2.25 -11.80 17.37
C LEU A 116 2.00 -12.29 15.94
N ASP A 117 0.96 -11.75 15.30
CA ASP A 117 0.70 -11.89 13.86
C ASP A 117 -0.04 -10.66 13.30
N LEU A 118 0.19 -10.34 12.03
CA LEU A 118 -0.54 -9.30 11.29
C LEU A 118 -0.85 -9.85 9.92
N LYS A 119 -2.13 -9.92 9.56
CA LYS A 119 -2.59 -10.45 8.29
C LYS A 119 -3.30 -9.37 7.48
N ILE A 120 -3.10 -9.40 6.17
CA ILE A 120 -3.84 -8.57 5.21
C ILE A 120 -5.08 -9.35 4.78
N CYS A 121 -6.26 -8.77 4.98
CA CYS A 121 -7.48 -9.24 4.33
C CYS A 121 -7.48 -8.80 2.87
N HIS A 122 -7.73 -9.73 1.96
CA HIS A 122 -7.90 -9.46 0.54
C HIS A 122 -9.38 -9.29 0.21
N MET A 123 -9.73 -8.21 -0.47
CA MET A 123 -11.11 -7.91 -0.91
C MET A 123 -11.70 -8.99 -1.84
N SER A 124 -10.85 -9.80 -2.47
CA SER A 124 -11.22 -10.90 -3.37
C SER A 124 -11.63 -12.20 -2.67
N GLY A 125 -11.71 -12.24 -1.33
CA GLY A 125 -12.25 -13.38 -0.58
C GLY A 125 -11.26 -14.51 -0.28
N GLY A 126 -9.95 -14.24 -0.32
CA GLY A 126 -8.90 -15.17 0.11
C GLY A 126 -8.69 -15.19 1.64
N GLU A 127 -8.06 -16.24 2.17
CA GLU A 127 -7.67 -16.27 3.59
C GLU A 127 -6.67 -15.13 3.90
N PRO A 128 -6.78 -14.47 5.07
CA PRO A 128 -5.86 -13.41 5.44
C PRO A 128 -4.42 -13.92 5.49
N SER A 129 -3.51 -13.27 4.76
CA SER A 129 -2.11 -13.68 4.67
C SER A 129 -1.23 -12.89 5.65
N SER A 130 -0.41 -13.59 6.45
CA SER A 130 0.52 -12.95 7.39
C SER A 130 1.58 -12.11 6.66
N ILE A 131 1.81 -10.88 7.12
CA ILE A 131 2.88 -10.01 6.64
C ILE A 131 4.26 -10.45 7.16
N TRP A 132 4.30 -11.31 8.18
CA TRP A 132 5.52 -11.87 8.76
C TRP A 132 5.79 -13.30 8.37
N SER A 133 5.05 -13.83 7.39
CA SER A 133 5.49 -14.99 6.62
C SER A 133 6.75 -14.61 5.82
N SER A 134 7.85 -14.37 6.53
CA SER A 134 9.21 -14.40 6.03
C SER A 134 9.70 -15.84 5.89
N ASP A 135 8.85 -16.74 5.37
CA ASP A 135 9.40 -17.82 4.55
C ASP A 135 9.39 -17.30 3.12
N GLY A 136 10.50 -16.68 2.74
CA GLY A 136 10.84 -16.44 1.33
C GLY A 136 10.86 -17.72 0.47
N ASN A 137 10.62 -18.88 1.10
CA ASN A 137 10.53 -20.24 0.58
C ASN A 137 9.10 -20.83 0.59
N SER A 138 8.04 -20.02 0.78
CA SER A 138 6.70 -20.51 0.45
C SER A 138 6.66 -20.90 -1.03
N PRO A 139 6.18 -22.11 -1.40
CA PRO A 139 6.09 -22.53 -2.80
C PRO A 139 5.34 -21.54 -3.69
N CYS A 140 4.37 -20.81 -3.12
CA CYS A 140 3.63 -19.76 -3.83
C CYS A 140 4.50 -18.55 -4.18
N ASN A 141 5.35 -18.10 -3.25
CA ASN A 141 6.25 -16.96 -3.47
C ASN A 141 7.35 -17.28 -4.50
N GLU A 142 7.90 -18.50 -4.43
CA GLU A 142 8.86 -19.00 -5.42
C GLU A 142 8.21 -19.13 -6.81
N ALA A 143 6.99 -19.66 -6.89
CA ALA A 143 6.22 -19.74 -8.14
C ALA A 143 5.93 -18.35 -8.73
N GLN A 144 5.54 -17.38 -7.89
CA GLN A 144 5.34 -15.99 -8.31
C GLN A 144 6.63 -15.37 -8.85
N ARG A 145 7.74 -15.47 -8.12
CA ARG A 145 9.06 -14.96 -8.56
C ARG A 145 9.51 -15.60 -9.86
N SER A 146 9.39 -16.91 -9.97
CA SER A 146 9.74 -17.64 -11.19
C SER A 146 8.88 -17.19 -12.37
N THR A 147 7.57 -16.98 -12.16
CA THR A 147 6.63 -16.53 -13.20
C THR A 147 6.94 -15.10 -13.64
N LEU A 148 7.17 -14.18 -12.70
CA LEU A 148 7.55 -12.79 -13.00
C LEU A 148 8.89 -12.72 -13.75
N HIS A 149 9.86 -13.55 -13.35
CA HIS A 149 11.13 -13.67 -14.07
C HIS A 149 10.93 -14.16 -15.51
N CYS A 150 10.06 -15.15 -15.74
CA CYS A 150 9.70 -15.60 -17.09
C CYS A 150 9.04 -14.49 -17.91
N LEU A 151 8.10 -13.72 -17.33
CA LEU A 151 7.45 -12.60 -18.01
C LEU A 151 8.45 -11.49 -18.35
N SER A 152 9.34 -11.11 -17.43
CA SER A 152 10.41 -10.13 -17.70
C SER A 152 11.25 -10.57 -18.90
N ARG A 153 11.68 -11.84 -18.92
CA ARG A 153 12.45 -12.39 -20.05
C ARG A 153 11.67 -12.37 -21.37
N MET A 154 10.37 -12.64 -21.35
CA MET A 154 9.55 -12.52 -22.55
C MET A 154 9.59 -11.11 -23.12
N LEU A 155 9.54 -10.08 -22.27
CA LEU A 155 9.63 -8.68 -22.69
C LEU A 155 11.04 -8.32 -23.18
N ASP A 156 12.06 -8.59 -22.36
CA ASP A 156 13.45 -8.17 -22.61
C ASP A 156 14.07 -8.86 -23.83
N GLU A 157 13.81 -10.17 -23.98
CA GLU A 157 14.31 -10.99 -25.10
C GLU A 157 13.30 -11.05 -26.27
N ALA A 158 12.14 -10.40 -26.14
CA ALA A 158 11.04 -10.42 -27.12
C ALA A 158 10.58 -11.84 -27.55
N ILE A 159 10.63 -12.81 -26.62
CA ILE A 159 10.34 -14.23 -26.90
C ILE A 159 8.89 -14.40 -27.34
N ASN A 160 8.67 -14.74 -28.61
CA ASN A 160 7.34 -14.89 -29.22
C ASN A 160 6.47 -13.62 -29.18
N ALA A 161 7.09 -12.44 -29.15
CA ALA A 161 6.37 -11.18 -29.27
C ALA A 161 5.54 -11.16 -30.57
N ASP A 162 4.25 -10.84 -30.47
CA ASP A 162 3.28 -10.82 -31.56
C ASP A 162 2.68 -9.42 -31.80
N LEU A 163 3.24 -8.41 -31.12
CA LEU A 163 2.85 -7.01 -31.23
C LEU A 163 4.08 -6.11 -31.40
N THR A 164 3.99 -5.16 -32.34
CA THR A 164 4.89 -4.01 -32.43
C THR A 164 4.16 -2.77 -31.92
N ILE A 165 4.80 -2.01 -31.04
CA ILE A 165 4.28 -0.74 -30.52
C ILE A 165 5.18 0.37 -31.06
N ILE A 166 4.59 1.32 -31.79
CA ILE A 166 5.29 2.49 -32.30
C ILE A 166 5.01 3.65 -31.35
N THR A 167 6.05 4.17 -30.70
CA THR A 167 6.00 5.33 -29.80
C THR A 167 6.33 6.61 -30.58
N SER A 168 6.33 7.77 -29.90
CA SER A 168 6.68 9.04 -30.53
C SER A 168 8.10 9.07 -31.12
N ASP A 169 9.02 8.31 -30.54
CA ASP A 169 10.47 8.37 -30.78
C ASP A 169 11.12 6.98 -30.92
N GLY A 170 10.36 5.89 -31.03
CA GLY A 170 10.91 4.55 -31.17
C GLY A 170 9.90 3.43 -31.35
N THR A 171 10.37 2.19 -31.25
CA THR A 171 9.55 0.99 -31.41
C THR A 171 9.85 -0.05 -30.36
N LEU A 172 8.81 -0.70 -29.82
CA LEU A 172 8.89 -1.77 -28.83
C LEU A 172 8.19 -3.04 -29.33
N ARG A 173 8.57 -4.16 -28.75
CA ARG A 173 7.95 -5.47 -28.99
C ARG A 173 7.25 -5.95 -27.73
N ALA A 174 6.05 -6.51 -27.88
CA ALA A 174 5.24 -6.96 -26.76
C ALA A 174 4.30 -8.11 -27.18
N HIS A 175 3.44 -8.51 -26.25
CA HIS A 175 2.49 -9.60 -26.42
C HIS A 175 1.06 -9.09 -26.30
N LYS A 176 0.24 -9.32 -27.33
CA LYS A 176 -1.19 -8.97 -27.32
C LYS A 176 -1.92 -9.59 -26.14
N ALA A 177 -1.57 -10.83 -25.78
CA ALA A 177 -2.17 -11.56 -24.67
C ALA A 177 -1.96 -10.86 -23.32
N VAL A 178 -0.74 -10.39 -23.05
CA VAL A 178 -0.42 -9.68 -21.79
C VAL A 178 -1.17 -8.35 -21.74
N LEU A 179 -1.07 -7.54 -22.80
CA LEU A 179 -1.76 -6.25 -22.86
C LEU A 179 -3.28 -6.40 -22.75
N SER A 180 -3.87 -7.41 -23.40
CA SER A 180 -5.31 -7.71 -23.31
C SER A 180 -5.72 -8.12 -21.89
N ALA A 181 -4.91 -8.91 -21.20
CA ALA A 181 -5.21 -9.35 -19.84
C ALA A 181 -5.14 -8.19 -18.84
N SER A 182 -4.26 -7.22 -19.09
CA SER A 182 -4.06 -6.08 -18.19
C SER A 182 -4.96 -4.87 -18.47
N SER A 183 -5.68 -4.85 -19.61
CA SER A 183 -6.47 -3.69 -20.04
C SER A 183 -7.67 -4.10 -20.90
N PRO A 184 -8.89 -3.73 -20.53
CA PRO A 184 -10.08 -3.97 -21.35
C PRO A 184 -10.04 -3.19 -22.68
N VAL A 185 -9.35 -2.05 -22.71
CA VAL A 185 -9.15 -1.26 -23.93
C VAL A 185 -8.25 -2.02 -24.91
N PHE A 186 -7.10 -2.53 -24.47
CA PHE A 186 -6.23 -3.36 -25.31
C PHE A 186 -6.93 -4.65 -25.73
N GLN A 187 -7.69 -5.29 -24.82
CA GLN A 187 -8.47 -6.47 -25.16
C GLN A 187 -9.44 -6.18 -26.31
N SER A 188 -10.21 -5.11 -26.21
CA SER A 188 -11.16 -4.69 -27.25
C SER A 188 -10.46 -4.36 -28.56
N MET A 189 -9.32 -3.65 -28.48
CA MET A 189 -8.48 -3.28 -29.62
C MET A 189 -8.03 -4.50 -30.44
N PHE A 190 -7.67 -5.61 -29.78
CA PHE A 190 -7.18 -6.81 -30.46
C PHE A 190 -8.27 -7.84 -30.83
N HIS A 191 -9.43 -7.80 -30.18
CA HIS A 191 -10.52 -8.74 -30.46
C HIS A 191 -11.35 -8.37 -31.70
N HIS A 192 -11.68 -7.09 -31.84
CA HIS A 192 -12.48 -6.62 -32.98
C HIS A 192 -11.67 -6.66 -34.29
N ASN A 193 -12.36 -6.89 -35.42
CA ASN A 193 -11.75 -6.88 -36.77
C ASN A 193 -11.38 -5.46 -37.19
N LEU A 194 -10.48 -4.83 -36.45
CA LEU A 194 -9.89 -3.53 -36.71
C LEU A 194 -8.49 -3.72 -37.33
N LYS A 195 -7.95 -2.66 -37.95
CA LYS A 195 -6.65 -2.70 -38.66
C LYS A 195 -5.51 -3.21 -37.78
N GLU A 196 -5.60 -2.96 -36.47
CA GLU A 196 -4.62 -3.33 -35.45
C GLU A 196 -4.54 -4.85 -35.27
N LYS A 197 -5.65 -5.58 -35.44
CA LYS A 197 -5.70 -7.04 -35.39
C LYS A 197 -4.90 -7.67 -36.53
N GLU A 198 -5.03 -7.12 -37.73
CA GLU A 198 -4.36 -7.61 -38.94
C GLU A 198 -2.89 -7.15 -39.03
N SER A 199 -2.60 -5.91 -38.65
CA SER A 199 -1.27 -5.29 -38.76
C SER A 199 -0.28 -5.77 -37.69
N SER A 200 -0.78 -6.30 -36.56
CA SER A 200 0.05 -6.64 -35.38
C SER A 200 0.95 -5.49 -34.92
N THR A 201 0.49 -4.26 -35.19
CA THR A 201 1.20 -3.02 -34.93
C THR A 201 0.20 -1.99 -34.40
N ILE A 202 0.55 -1.31 -33.31
CA ILE A 202 -0.24 -0.21 -32.74
C ILE A 202 0.63 1.03 -32.60
N HIS A 203 -0.01 2.20 -32.64
CA HIS A 203 0.62 3.49 -32.52
C HIS A 203 0.22 4.14 -31.18
N ILE A 204 1.19 4.46 -30.35
CA ILE A 204 1.03 5.18 -29.08
C ILE A 204 1.92 6.42 -29.14
N GLU A 205 1.52 7.38 -29.97
CA GLU A 205 2.32 8.58 -30.28
C GLU A 205 2.36 9.59 -29.13
N ASP A 206 1.51 9.43 -28.13
CA ASP A 206 1.39 10.29 -26.95
C ASP A 206 2.34 9.91 -25.79
N ILE A 207 3.17 8.87 -25.98
CA ILE A 207 4.14 8.42 -24.98
C ILE A 207 5.54 8.30 -25.61
N SER A 208 6.58 8.63 -24.84
CA SER A 208 7.97 8.38 -25.24
C SER A 208 8.34 6.90 -25.10
N LEU A 209 9.40 6.48 -25.79
CA LEU A 209 9.93 5.13 -25.76
C LEU A 209 10.26 4.70 -24.33
N GLU A 210 10.92 5.56 -23.56
CA GLU A 210 11.27 5.29 -22.16
C GLU A 210 10.02 5.12 -21.29
N SER A 211 9.04 6.01 -21.41
CA SER A 211 7.81 5.95 -20.60
C SER A 211 6.93 4.76 -20.99
N CYS A 212 6.90 4.39 -22.28
CA CYS A 212 6.23 3.18 -22.75
C CYS A 212 6.94 1.92 -22.28
N THR A 213 8.28 1.96 -22.20
CA THR A 213 9.07 0.86 -21.62
C THR A 213 8.71 0.70 -20.15
N ALA A 214 8.60 1.79 -19.39
CA ALA A 214 8.14 1.73 -18.00
C ALA A 214 6.72 1.15 -17.89
N LEU A 215 5.79 1.55 -18.78
CA LEU A 215 4.44 0.98 -18.82
C LEU A 215 4.47 -0.53 -19.06
N LEU A 216 5.22 -0.99 -20.07
CA LEU A 216 5.36 -2.42 -20.33
C LEU A 216 6.02 -3.13 -19.14
N SER A 217 7.09 -2.59 -18.58
CA SER A 217 7.72 -3.16 -17.39
C SER A 217 6.72 -3.30 -16.23
N TYR A 218 5.78 -2.38 -16.06
CA TYR A 218 4.72 -2.53 -15.06
C TYR A 218 3.79 -3.71 -15.40
N LEU A 219 3.31 -3.79 -16.64
CA LEU A 219 2.39 -4.86 -17.07
C LEU A 219 3.00 -6.26 -17.02
N TYR A 220 4.33 -6.37 -17.17
CA TYR A 220 5.07 -7.64 -17.04
C TYR A 220 5.59 -7.89 -15.62
N GLY A 221 5.33 -6.98 -14.67
CA GLY A 221 5.75 -7.08 -13.28
C GLY A 221 7.26 -6.95 -13.05
N ALA A 222 7.95 -6.22 -13.93
CA ALA A 222 9.39 -5.98 -13.93
C ALA A 222 9.78 -4.52 -13.67
N ILE A 223 8.82 -3.62 -13.42
CA ILE A 223 9.10 -2.20 -13.20
C ILE A 223 9.91 -1.97 -11.92
N LYS A 224 10.95 -1.12 -12.03
CA LYS A 224 11.72 -0.66 -10.89
C LYS A 224 11.10 0.60 -10.30
N HIS A 225 11.29 0.79 -9.00
CA HIS A 225 10.76 1.95 -8.28
C HIS A 225 11.28 3.29 -8.84
N GLU A 226 12.54 3.33 -9.29
CA GLU A 226 13.15 4.52 -9.91
C GLU A 226 12.48 4.87 -11.25
N ASP A 227 12.25 3.87 -12.11
CA ASP A 227 11.58 4.05 -13.40
C ASP A 227 10.12 4.45 -13.21
N PHE A 228 9.42 3.84 -12.24
CA PHE A 228 8.05 4.20 -11.89
C PHE A 228 7.95 5.67 -11.49
N ARG A 229 8.78 6.14 -10.55
CA ARG A 229 8.75 7.54 -10.11
C ARG A 229 9.12 8.50 -11.23
N LYS A 230 10.16 8.19 -12.00
CA LYS A 230 10.60 9.03 -13.13
C LYS A 230 9.50 9.23 -14.18
N HIS A 231 8.71 8.19 -14.44
CA HIS A 231 7.69 8.19 -15.49
C HIS A 231 6.24 8.30 -14.97
N CYS A 232 6.04 8.60 -13.68
CA CYS A 232 4.74 8.52 -13.00
C CYS A 232 3.61 9.30 -13.69
N LEU A 233 3.87 10.54 -14.14
CA LEU A 233 2.87 11.34 -14.87
C LEU A 233 2.46 10.73 -16.21
N ALA A 234 3.43 10.19 -16.97
CA ALA A 234 3.15 9.53 -18.24
C ALA A 234 2.42 8.20 -18.04
N LEU A 235 2.80 7.45 -16.99
CA LEU A 235 2.12 6.23 -16.57
C LEU A 235 0.66 6.50 -16.17
N LEU A 236 0.39 7.58 -15.44
CA LEU A 236 -0.97 8.00 -15.09
C LEU A 236 -1.81 8.32 -16.33
N GLY A 237 -1.24 9.02 -17.30
CA GLY A 237 -1.89 9.28 -18.59
C GLY A 237 -2.24 7.99 -19.33
N ALA A 238 -1.29 7.07 -19.44
CA ALA A 238 -1.50 5.77 -20.07
C ALA A 238 -2.52 4.91 -19.31
N ALA A 239 -2.47 4.89 -17.99
CA ALA A 239 -3.39 4.14 -17.15
C ALA A 239 -4.84 4.59 -17.34
N ASN A 240 -5.07 5.91 -17.44
CA ASN A 240 -6.40 6.43 -17.75
C ASN A 240 -6.83 6.07 -19.18
N LYS A 241 -5.95 6.25 -20.18
CA LYS A 241 -6.25 5.99 -21.59
C LYS A 241 -6.60 4.52 -21.86
N TYR A 242 -5.90 3.61 -21.20
CA TYR A 242 -6.04 2.16 -21.40
C TYR A 242 -6.82 1.48 -20.28
N ASP A 243 -7.45 2.23 -19.37
CA ASP A 243 -8.28 1.71 -18.28
C ASP A 243 -7.56 0.65 -17.42
N ILE A 244 -6.39 1.03 -16.89
CA ILE A 244 -5.55 0.20 -16.02
C ILE A 244 -5.67 0.75 -14.59
N GLY A 245 -6.74 0.35 -13.89
CA GLY A 245 -7.13 0.90 -12.59
C GLY A 245 -6.03 0.87 -11.52
N ASP A 246 -5.41 -0.29 -11.31
CA ASP A 246 -4.36 -0.46 -10.30
C ASP A 246 -3.16 0.48 -10.54
N LEU A 247 -2.77 0.70 -11.80
CA LEU A 247 -1.68 1.61 -12.15
C LEU A 247 -2.07 3.07 -11.89
N LYS A 248 -3.30 3.43 -12.24
CA LYS A 248 -3.84 4.78 -12.01
C LYS A 248 -3.80 5.12 -10.52
N ASP A 249 -4.31 4.23 -9.67
CA ASP A 249 -4.35 4.41 -8.23
C ASP A 249 -2.96 4.59 -7.63
N LEU A 250 -2.00 3.74 -8.04
CA LEU A 250 -0.61 3.84 -7.60
C LEU A 250 0.05 5.16 -8.01
N CYS A 251 -0.22 5.65 -9.21
CA CYS A 251 0.32 6.94 -9.67
C CYS A 251 -0.30 8.11 -8.91
N GLU A 252 -1.61 8.11 -8.69
CA GLU A 252 -2.31 9.16 -7.92
C GLU A 252 -1.78 9.23 -6.48
N GLU A 253 -1.59 8.08 -5.82
CA GLU A 253 -1.01 8.00 -4.48
C GLU A 253 0.42 8.54 -4.44
N SER A 254 1.29 8.11 -5.37
CA SER A 254 2.67 8.58 -5.44
C SER A 254 2.75 10.09 -5.64
N LEU A 255 1.87 10.67 -6.46
CA LEU A 255 1.85 12.10 -6.72
C LEU A 255 1.35 12.90 -5.51
N LEU A 256 0.39 12.37 -4.75
CA LEU A 256 -0.08 13.01 -3.50
C LEU A 256 1.02 13.03 -2.43
N GLU A 257 1.85 11.99 -2.34
CA GLU A 257 3.00 11.96 -1.41
C GLU A 257 4.06 13.01 -1.78
N ASP A 258 4.32 13.20 -3.08
CA ASP A 258 5.26 14.21 -3.59
C ASP A 258 4.72 15.64 -3.37
N ILE A 259 3.41 15.91 -3.57
CA ILE A 259 2.78 17.21 -3.27
C ILE A 259 2.87 17.59 -1.79
N ASN A 260 2.70 16.63 -0.89
CA ASN A 260 2.82 16.88 0.55
C ASN A 260 4.25 17.24 0.95
N SER A 261 5.23 16.89 0.10
CA SER A 261 6.65 17.16 0.32
C SER A 261 7.12 18.45 -0.35
N ASP A 262 6.45 18.96 -1.41
CA ASP A 262 6.86 20.17 -2.12
C ASP A 262 5.70 20.99 -2.72
N ARG A 263 5.62 22.30 -2.40
CA ARG A 263 4.45 23.16 -2.69
C ARG A 263 4.40 23.76 -4.10
N GLU A 264 5.41 23.57 -4.94
CA GLU A 264 5.50 24.21 -6.27
C GLU A 264 4.89 23.40 -7.43
N LEU A 265 4.63 22.09 -7.28
CA LEU A 265 4.06 21.22 -8.33
C LEU A 265 2.55 21.38 -8.58
N VAL A 266 1.88 22.20 -7.77
CA VAL A 266 0.41 22.29 -7.72
C VAL A 266 -0.21 22.83 -9.02
N MET A 267 0.51 23.66 -9.78
CA MET A 267 -0.04 24.30 -11.00
C MET A 267 0.01 23.41 -12.25
N GLU A 268 1.04 22.57 -12.38
CA GLU A 268 1.19 21.68 -13.54
C GLU A 268 0.27 20.46 -13.42
N MET A 269 0.08 19.94 -12.20
CA MET A 269 -0.86 18.83 -11.93
C MET A 269 -2.34 19.21 -12.06
N PHE A 270 -2.73 20.44 -11.73
CA PHE A 270 -4.13 20.87 -11.91
C PHE A 270 -4.53 20.89 -13.40
N HIS A 271 -3.60 21.19 -14.30
CA HIS A 271 -3.87 21.17 -15.74
C HIS A 271 -4.04 19.73 -16.28
N VAL A 272 -3.26 18.78 -15.77
CA VAL A 272 -3.36 17.36 -16.16
C VAL A 272 -4.62 16.71 -15.57
N MET A 273 -4.95 16.94 -14.29
CA MET A 273 -6.17 16.38 -13.70
C MET A 273 -7.45 16.91 -14.37
N LEU A 274 -7.47 18.18 -14.79
CA LEU A 274 -8.63 18.78 -15.48
C LEU A 274 -8.78 18.31 -16.93
N THR A 275 -7.68 17.98 -17.61
CA THR A 275 -7.73 17.42 -18.97
C THR A 275 -8.10 15.93 -18.97
N VAL A 276 -7.75 15.19 -17.92
CA VAL A 276 -8.05 13.76 -17.76
C VAL A 276 -9.48 13.49 -17.25
N SER A 277 -10.06 14.37 -16.43
CA SER A 277 -11.39 14.18 -15.84
C SER A 277 -12.57 14.46 -16.80
N ASN A 278 -12.30 14.81 -18.06
CA ASN A 278 -13.33 15.19 -19.02
C ASN A 278 -13.07 14.51 -20.38
N PRO A 279 -13.46 13.23 -20.55
CA PRO A 279 -13.40 12.59 -21.86
C PRO A 279 -14.45 13.23 -22.77
N LYS A 280 -14.02 13.71 -23.93
CA LYS A 280 -14.92 13.96 -25.06
C LYS A 280 -15.36 12.65 -25.69
#